data_AF-A0A2G9NDH6-F1
#
_entry.id   AF-A0A2G9NDH6-F1
#
_cell.length_a   1.000
_cell.length_b   1.000
_cell.length_c   1.000
_cell.angle_alpha   90.00
_cell.angle_beta   90.00
_cell.angle_gamma   90.00
#
_symmetry.space_group_name_H-M   'P 1'
#
loop_
_entity.id
_entity.type
_entity.pdbx_description
1 polymer ?
#
loop_
_entity_poly.entity_id
_entity_poly.type
_entity_poly.pdbx_seq_one_letter_code
_entity_poly.pdbx_strand_id
1 'polypeptide(L)'
;MVSAVSQVGQVADVGGLGFLAPVLAFLIVAIILGALLKKTEILGNNPWTSLIVALGISAIFVSVASIRSLVLDVIPWFAVLLLMLFFLLVLTAFMGKSDMIGKKLGWFFIIAMIVIFFVVGINVFAGSILPYLPGPTFGFGGEPKYLIFFDWFYSPRISGAFWLIVSAIVTGWVLVKSK
;
A
#
# COMPACT_ATOMS: atom_id res chain seq x y z
N MET A 1 4.55 19.40 -34.93
CA MET A 1 5.24 18.19 -34.43
C MET A 1 5.23 18.16 -32.90
N VAL A 2 4.04 18.07 -32.28
CA VAL A 2 3.89 17.84 -30.82
C VAL A 2 2.64 16.98 -30.63
N SER A 3 2.79 15.67 -30.79
CA SER A 3 1.78 14.66 -30.46
C SER A 3 2.47 13.29 -30.40
N ALA A 4 3.40 13.10 -29.46
CA ALA A 4 4.07 11.81 -29.29
C ALA A 4 4.59 11.56 -27.86
N VAL A 5 3.88 12.07 -26.83
CA VAL A 5 4.19 11.70 -25.43
C VAL A 5 2.88 11.40 -24.70
N SER A 6 2.30 10.24 -24.98
CA SER A 6 1.25 9.66 -24.12
C SER A 6 1.14 8.13 -24.25
N GLN A 7 2.27 7.45 -24.44
CA GLN A 7 2.35 5.99 -24.41
C GLN A 7 3.56 5.55 -23.60
N VAL A 8 3.64 5.99 -22.33
CA VAL A 8 4.39 5.22 -21.33
C VAL A 8 3.47 4.05 -20.99
N GLY A 9 3.81 2.88 -21.52
CA GLY A 9 3.02 1.66 -21.39
C GLY A 9 2.65 1.40 -19.93
N GLN A 10 1.36 1.47 -19.63
CA GLN A 10 0.78 0.70 -18.53
C GLN A 10 1.03 -0.77 -18.85
N VAL A 11 2.00 -1.38 -18.16
CA VAL A 11 2.38 -2.79 -18.36
C VAL A 11 1.34 -3.77 -17.78
N ALA A 12 0.18 -3.27 -17.38
CA ALA A 12 -1.04 -4.05 -17.17
C ALA A 12 -2.21 -3.21 -17.66
N ASP A 13 -2.90 -3.66 -18.70
CA ASP A 13 -4.18 -3.09 -19.13
C ASP A 13 -5.24 -3.37 -18.05
N VAL A 14 -5.26 -2.51 -17.05
CA VAL A 14 -6.27 -2.48 -15.97
C VAL A 14 -7.57 -1.81 -16.43
N GLY A 15 -7.70 -1.47 -17.72
CA GLY A 15 -8.92 -0.85 -18.26
C GLY A 15 -10.17 -1.71 -18.03
N GLY A 16 -10.05 -3.03 -18.18
CA GLY A 16 -11.13 -3.97 -17.90
C GLY A 16 -11.55 -4.03 -16.43
N LEU A 17 -10.58 -3.98 -15.51
CA LEU A 17 -10.85 -3.92 -14.06
C LEU A 17 -11.44 -2.57 -13.64
N GLY A 18 -11.03 -1.48 -14.30
CA GLY A 18 -11.60 -0.15 -14.09
C GLY A 18 -13.10 -0.06 -14.42
N PHE A 19 -13.56 -0.81 -15.42
CA PHE A 19 -14.99 -0.93 -15.74
C PHE A 19 -15.77 -1.72 -14.68
N LEU A 20 -15.14 -2.75 -14.10
CA LEU A 20 -15.76 -3.54 -13.03
C LEU A 20 -15.67 -2.86 -11.64
N ALA A 21 -14.80 -1.87 -11.47
CA ALA A 21 -14.56 -1.23 -10.17
C ALA A 21 -15.85 -0.70 -9.50
N PRO A 22 -16.79 -0.03 -10.20
CA PRO A 22 -18.06 0.40 -9.59
C PRO A 22 -18.95 -0.79 -9.18
N VAL A 23 -18.95 -1.88 -9.96
CA VAL A 23 -19.74 -3.09 -9.67
C VAL A 23 -19.16 -3.86 -8.48
N LEU A 24 -17.83 -3.95 -8.41
CA LEU A 24 -17.13 -4.56 -7.28
C LEU A 24 -17.31 -3.73 -6.00
N ALA A 25 -17.22 -2.40 -6.10
CA ALA A 25 -17.51 -1.51 -4.99
C ALA A 25 -18.95 -1.70 -4.48
N PHE A 26 -19.91 -1.80 -5.39
CA PHE A 26 -21.31 -2.09 -5.05
C PHE A 26 -21.45 -3.38 -4.25
N LEU A 27 -20.85 -4.47 -4.76
CA LEU A 27 -20.90 -5.79 -4.12
C LEU A 27 -20.22 -5.77 -2.74
N ILE A 28 -19.04 -5.16 -2.62
CA ILE A 28 -18.31 -5.08 -1.35
C ILE A 28 -19.13 -4.32 -0.31
N VAL A 29 -19.66 -3.16 -0.67
CA VAL A 29 -20.47 -2.33 0.23
C VAL A 29 -21.75 -3.07 0.63
N ALA A 30 -22.43 -3.75 -0.32
CA ALA A 30 -23.61 -4.55 -0.03
C ALA A 30 -23.32 -5.71 0.94
N ILE A 31 -22.20 -6.42 0.77
CA ILE A 31 -21.78 -7.52 1.65
C ILE A 31 -21.44 -7.00 3.06
N ILE A 32 -20.68 -5.91 3.15
CA ILE A 32 -20.27 -5.33 4.43
C ILE A 32 -21.50 -4.82 5.19
N LEU A 33 -22.39 -4.06 4.55
CA LEU A 33 -23.64 -3.59 5.15
C LEU A 33 -24.54 -4.77 5.53
N GLY A 34 -24.70 -5.75 4.66
CA GLY A 34 -25.49 -6.95 4.95
C GLY A 34 -24.97 -7.71 6.18
N ALA A 35 -23.65 -7.88 6.27
CA ALA A 35 -23.01 -8.51 7.43
C ALA A 35 -23.17 -7.67 8.70
N LEU A 36 -23.07 -6.35 8.60
CA LEU A 36 -23.27 -5.42 9.72
C LEU A 36 -24.72 -5.48 10.23
N LEU A 37 -25.70 -5.37 9.33
CA LEU A 37 -27.13 -5.42 9.65
C LEU A 37 -27.53 -6.76 10.26
N LYS A 38 -26.93 -7.87 9.80
CA LYS A 38 -27.15 -9.20 10.38
C LYS A 38 -26.58 -9.30 11.81
N LYS A 39 -25.45 -8.65 12.08
CA LYS A 39 -24.83 -8.67 13.41
C LYS A 39 -25.52 -7.75 14.41
N THR A 40 -26.07 -6.64 13.94
CA THR A 40 -26.73 -5.64 14.81
C THR A 40 -28.22 -5.93 15.02
N GLU A 41 -28.82 -6.81 14.24
CA GLU A 41 -30.24 -7.20 14.30
C GLU A 41 -31.23 -6.01 14.30
N ILE A 42 -30.80 -4.83 13.82
CA ILE A 42 -31.55 -3.56 13.89
C ILE A 42 -32.87 -3.64 13.12
N LEU A 43 -32.94 -4.48 12.06
CA LEU A 43 -34.12 -4.62 11.20
C LEU A 43 -34.93 -5.89 11.49
N GLY A 44 -34.66 -6.57 12.62
CA GLY A 44 -35.30 -7.83 12.99
C GLY A 44 -34.72 -9.05 12.25
N ASN A 45 -35.29 -10.23 12.54
CA ASN A 45 -34.76 -11.52 12.11
C ASN A 45 -35.17 -11.94 10.67
N ASN A 46 -35.65 -11.01 9.83
CA ASN A 46 -36.03 -11.32 8.46
C ASN A 46 -34.84 -11.11 7.49
N PRO A 47 -34.26 -12.19 6.94
CA PRO A 47 -33.07 -12.10 6.08
C PRO A 47 -33.33 -11.39 4.74
N TRP A 48 -34.58 -11.34 4.29
CA TRP A 48 -34.92 -10.66 3.03
C TRP A 48 -34.91 -9.14 3.16
N THR A 49 -35.38 -8.63 4.30
CA THR A 49 -35.42 -7.18 4.57
C THR A 49 -34.00 -6.61 4.68
N SER A 50 -33.10 -7.31 5.37
CA SER A 50 -31.71 -6.89 5.50
C SER A 50 -30.97 -6.88 4.16
N LEU A 51 -31.24 -7.85 3.28
CA LEU A 51 -30.66 -7.90 1.93
C LEU A 51 -31.13 -6.72 1.06
N ILE A 52 -32.45 -6.45 1.05
CA ILE A 52 -33.03 -5.36 0.24
C ILE A 52 -32.49 -4.00 0.71
N VAL A 53 -32.41 -3.78 2.02
CA VAL A 53 -31.88 -2.53 2.57
C VAL A 53 -30.39 -2.39 2.30
N ALA A 54 -29.60 -3.45 2.43
CA ALA A 54 -28.18 -3.42 2.08
C ALA A 54 -27.96 -3.10 0.60
N LEU A 55 -28.75 -3.69 -0.32
CA LEU A 55 -28.69 -3.42 -1.75
C LEU A 55 -29.13 -1.99 -2.11
N GLY A 56 -30.16 -1.47 -1.44
CA GLY A 56 -30.63 -0.10 -1.63
C GLY A 56 -29.57 0.92 -1.20
N ILE A 57 -28.98 0.73 -0.03
CA ILE A 57 -27.92 1.61 0.48
C ILE A 57 -26.68 1.52 -0.41
N SER A 58 -26.26 0.32 -0.83
CA SER A 58 -25.09 0.16 -1.70
C SER A 58 -25.28 0.81 -3.08
N ALA A 59 -26.50 0.79 -3.63
CA ALA A 59 -26.82 1.46 -4.90
C ALA A 59 -26.68 2.98 -4.80
N ILE A 60 -27.17 3.56 -3.70
CA ILE A 60 -27.00 4.99 -3.39
C ILE A 60 -25.52 5.30 -3.20
N PHE A 61 -24.79 4.45 -2.48
CA PHE A 61 -23.35 4.61 -2.23
C PHE A 61 -22.56 4.67 -3.54
N VAL A 62 -22.76 3.71 -4.46
CA VAL A 62 -22.03 3.70 -5.74
C VAL A 62 -22.41 4.86 -6.67
N SER A 63 -23.60 5.42 -6.51
CA SER A 63 -24.05 6.57 -7.32
C SER A 63 -23.35 7.88 -6.93
N VAL A 64 -22.72 7.95 -5.75
CA VAL A 64 -22.00 9.14 -5.30
C VAL A 64 -20.54 9.06 -5.76
N ALA A 65 -20.16 9.96 -6.68
CA ALA A 65 -18.86 9.98 -7.35
C ALA A 65 -17.64 9.98 -6.40
N SER A 66 -17.76 10.55 -5.19
CA SER A 66 -16.70 10.56 -4.18
C SER A 66 -16.30 9.18 -3.68
N ILE A 67 -17.12 8.15 -3.87
CA ILE A 67 -16.78 6.79 -3.40
C ILE A 67 -15.84 6.08 -4.38
N ARG A 68 -15.80 6.50 -5.65
CA ARG A 68 -14.85 5.93 -6.62
C ARG A 68 -13.40 6.20 -6.22
N SER A 69 -13.08 7.40 -5.76
CA SER A 69 -11.73 7.72 -5.26
C SER A 69 -11.40 6.92 -4.00
N LEU A 70 -12.37 6.76 -3.09
CA LEU A 70 -12.17 5.96 -1.88
C LEU A 70 -11.88 4.48 -2.21
N VAL A 71 -12.59 3.90 -3.18
CA VAL A 71 -12.34 2.53 -3.64
C VAL A 71 -10.95 2.40 -4.28
N LEU A 72 -10.56 3.37 -5.11
CA LEU A 72 -9.23 3.37 -5.74
C LEU A 72 -8.10 3.50 -4.71
N ASP A 73 -8.33 4.23 -3.62
CA ASP A 73 -7.37 4.35 -2.51
C ASP A 73 -7.34 3.07 -1.64
N VAL A 74 -8.47 2.40 -1.48
CA VAL A 74 -8.60 1.18 -0.64
C VAL A 74 -8.02 -0.06 -1.32
N ILE A 75 -8.08 -0.17 -2.66
CA ILE A 75 -7.54 -1.33 -3.41
C ILE A 75 -6.05 -1.60 -3.10
N PRO A 76 -5.13 -0.61 -3.16
CA PRO A 76 -3.74 -0.78 -2.77
C PRO A 76 -3.56 -1.33 -1.35
N TRP A 77 -4.40 -0.90 -0.40
CA TRP A 77 -4.32 -1.36 0.99
C TRP A 77 -4.73 -2.82 1.14
N PHE A 78 -5.74 -3.27 0.40
CA PHE A 78 -6.10 -4.69 0.34
C PHE A 78 -4.99 -5.53 -0.27
N ALA A 79 -4.30 -5.03 -1.30
CA ALA A 79 -3.15 -5.72 -1.89
C ALA A 79 -2.01 -5.90 -0.87
N VAL A 80 -1.71 -4.88 -0.06
CA VAL A 80 -0.73 -4.99 1.03
C VAL A 80 -1.17 -5.98 2.09
N LEU A 81 -2.44 -5.98 2.48
CA LEU A 81 -2.95 -6.90 3.50
C LEU A 81 -2.85 -8.35 3.04
N LEU A 82 -3.22 -8.63 1.78
CA LEU A 82 -3.04 -9.94 1.14
C LEU A 82 -1.56 -10.34 1.06
N LEU A 83 -0.68 -9.40 0.69
CA LEU A 83 0.75 -9.64 0.63
C LEU A 83 1.32 -9.94 2.03
N MET A 84 0.91 -9.20 3.06
CA MET A 84 1.31 -9.48 4.45
C MET A 84 0.83 -10.86 4.92
N LEU A 85 -0.40 -11.23 4.58
CA LEU A 85 -0.94 -12.55 4.92
C LEU A 85 -0.14 -13.66 4.22
N PHE A 86 0.19 -13.47 2.94
CA PHE A 86 1.08 -14.36 2.20
C PHE A 86 2.45 -14.46 2.89
N PHE A 87 3.02 -13.33 3.30
CA PHE A 87 4.29 -13.30 4.03
C PHE A 87 4.24 -14.09 5.34
N LEU A 88 3.16 -13.94 6.12
CA LEU A 88 2.96 -14.69 7.37
C LEU A 88 2.81 -16.20 7.12
N LEU A 89 2.07 -16.60 6.08
CA LEU A 89 1.94 -18.01 5.70
C LEU A 89 3.29 -18.62 5.32
N VAL A 90 4.09 -17.87 4.57
CA VAL A 90 5.40 -18.32 4.14
C VAL A 90 6.36 -18.40 5.33
N LEU A 91 6.41 -17.38 6.20
CA LEU A 91 7.22 -17.41 7.43
C LEU A 91 6.84 -18.58 8.34
N THR A 92 5.55 -18.85 8.52
CA THR A 92 5.09 -19.98 9.35
C THR A 92 5.43 -21.33 8.71
N ALA A 93 5.37 -21.44 7.37
CA ALA A 93 5.83 -22.64 6.65
C ALA A 93 7.33 -22.92 6.85
N PHE A 94 8.18 -21.87 6.88
CA PHE A 94 9.61 -22.01 7.14
C PHE A 94 9.99 -22.16 8.62
N MET A 95 9.12 -21.72 9.54
CA MET A 95 9.29 -21.95 10.99
C MET A 95 8.90 -23.36 11.43
N GLY A 96 8.24 -24.15 10.57
CA GLY A 96 8.00 -25.57 10.81
C GLY A 96 9.31 -26.33 11.02
N LYS A 97 9.30 -27.33 11.92
CA LYS A 97 10.46 -28.20 12.28
C LYS A 97 10.93 -29.08 11.12
N SER A 98 11.35 -28.49 10.00
CA SER A 98 12.05 -29.22 8.94
C SER A 98 13.53 -28.93 9.04
N ASP A 99 14.28 -29.89 9.59
CA ASP A 99 15.75 -29.94 9.54
C ASP A 99 16.30 -30.01 8.09
N MET A 100 15.41 -30.10 7.09
CA MET A 100 15.76 -30.28 5.68
C MET A 100 16.07 -28.98 4.94
N ILE A 101 15.72 -27.81 5.47
CA ILE A 101 16.06 -26.52 4.85
C ILE A 101 17.14 -25.88 5.71
N GLY A 102 18.40 -26.07 5.30
CA GLY A 102 19.56 -25.53 6.02
C GLY A 102 19.35 -24.06 6.36
N LYS A 103 19.63 -23.66 7.61
CA LYS A 103 19.45 -22.30 8.16
C LYS A 103 19.88 -21.16 7.22
N LYS A 104 20.86 -21.41 6.36
CA LYS A 104 21.37 -20.46 5.34
C LYS A 104 20.39 -20.21 4.19
N LEU A 105 19.67 -21.24 3.73
CA LEU A 105 18.68 -21.12 2.64
C LEU A 105 17.43 -20.37 3.09
N GLY A 106 16.99 -20.58 4.34
CA GLY A 106 15.89 -19.82 4.94
C GLY A 106 16.20 -18.33 5.04
N TRP A 107 17.40 -17.97 5.48
CA TRP A 107 17.83 -16.55 5.55
C TRP A 107 17.90 -15.89 4.17
N PHE A 108 18.43 -16.60 3.16
CA PHE A 108 18.44 -16.11 1.78
C PHE A 108 17.01 -15.85 1.26
N PHE A 109 16.09 -16.77 1.52
CA PHE A 109 14.70 -16.64 1.09
C PHE A 109 13.98 -15.46 1.78
N ILE A 110 14.22 -15.25 3.07
CA ILE A 110 13.69 -14.10 3.83
C ILE A 110 14.20 -12.78 3.23
N ILE A 111 15.50 -12.67 2.97
CA ILE A 111 16.09 -11.47 2.34
C ILE A 111 15.47 -11.23 0.96
N ALA A 112 15.39 -12.27 0.13
CA ALA A 112 14.80 -12.17 -1.21
C ALA A 112 13.33 -11.70 -1.14
N MET A 113 12.54 -12.23 -0.20
CA MET A 113 11.17 -11.77 0.03
C MET A 113 11.11 -10.32 0.48
N ILE A 114 11.95 -9.89 1.42
CA ILE A 114 12.00 -8.49 1.87
C ILE A 114 12.28 -7.57 0.68
N VAL A 115 13.23 -7.93 -0.20
CA VAL A 115 13.53 -7.16 -1.41
C VAL A 115 12.30 -7.08 -2.32
N ILE A 116 11.63 -8.21 -2.59
CA ILE A 116 10.41 -8.24 -3.41
C ILE A 116 9.32 -7.36 -2.78
N PHE A 117 9.13 -7.41 -1.46
CA PHE A 117 8.18 -6.57 -0.74
C PHE A 117 8.46 -5.09 -0.95
N PHE A 118 9.73 -4.66 -0.84
CA PHE A 118 10.10 -3.27 -1.11
C PHE A 118 9.87 -2.87 -2.57
N VAL A 119 10.25 -3.72 -3.53
CA VAL A 119 10.06 -3.44 -4.96
C VAL A 119 8.57 -3.30 -5.31
N VAL A 120 7.74 -4.23 -4.82
CA VAL A 120 6.29 -4.18 -5.03
C VAL A 120 5.66 -3.01 -4.31
N GLY A 121 6.03 -2.78 -3.04
CA GLY A 121 5.53 -1.66 -2.24
C GLY A 121 5.84 -0.31 -2.89
N ILE A 122 7.07 -0.11 -3.36
CA ILE A 122 7.44 1.11 -4.07
C ILE A 122 6.62 1.26 -5.35
N ASN A 123 6.43 0.21 -6.15
CA ASN A 123 5.64 0.31 -7.38
C ASN A 123 4.15 0.58 -7.13
N VAL A 124 3.56 -0.06 -6.12
CA VAL A 124 2.13 0.10 -5.79
C VAL A 124 1.87 1.48 -5.19
N PHE A 125 2.75 1.94 -4.31
CA PHE A 125 2.63 3.24 -3.65
C PHE A 125 3.39 4.36 -4.36
N ALA A 126 3.96 4.10 -5.54
CA ALA A 126 4.73 5.08 -6.30
C ALA A 126 3.93 6.37 -6.47
N GLY A 127 2.66 6.26 -6.91
CA GLY A 127 1.78 7.41 -7.11
C GLY A 127 1.56 8.25 -5.86
N SER A 128 1.58 7.65 -4.66
CA SER A 128 1.36 8.35 -3.39
C SER A 128 2.64 8.88 -2.76
N ILE A 129 3.79 8.24 -3.01
CA ILE A 129 5.07 8.57 -2.37
C ILE A 129 5.92 9.51 -3.23
N LEU A 130 5.84 9.39 -4.57
CA LEU A 130 6.62 10.18 -5.53
C LEU A 130 6.50 11.70 -5.37
N PRO A 131 5.35 12.28 -4.99
CA PRO A 131 5.25 13.72 -4.75
C PRO A 131 6.15 14.23 -3.60
N TYR A 132 6.52 13.35 -2.67
CA TYR A 132 7.28 13.67 -1.45
C TYR A 132 8.76 13.31 -1.54
N LEU A 133 9.18 12.61 -2.59
CA LEU A 133 10.57 12.22 -2.81
C LEU A 133 11.28 13.23 -3.73
N PRO A 134 12.57 13.54 -3.49
CA PRO A 134 13.32 14.44 -4.34
C PRO A 134 13.41 13.88 -5.76
N GLY A 135 12.89 14.61 -6.74
CA GLY A 135 12.82 14.18 -8.13
C GLY A 135 12.01 15.13 -9.02
N PRO A 136 11.83 14.80 -10.31
CA PRO A 136 11.13 15.65 -11.28
C PRO A 136 9.68 15.99 -10.92
N THR A 137 9.05 15.12 -10.11
CA THR A 137 7.66 15.23 -9.65
C THR A 137 7.53 15.81 -8.24
N PHE A 138 8.63 16.24 -7.61
CA PHE A 138 8.61 16.78 -6.26
C PHE A 138 7.75 18.04 -6.17
N GLY A 139 6.81 18.08 -5.21
CA GLY A 139 5.92 19.23 -5.01
C GLY A 139 4.65 19.24 -5.86
N PHE A 140 4.46 18.28 -6.78
CA PHE A 140 3.24 18.20 -7.59
C PHE A 140 2.20 17.27 -6.96
N GLY A 141 1.05 17.83 -6.56
CA GLY A 141 -0.10 17.04 -6.08
C GLY A 141 0.02 16.47 -4.66
N GLY A 142 1.09 16.79 -3.93
CA GLY A 142 1.26 16.43 -2.52
C GLY A 142 0.58 17.42 -1.56
N GLU A 143 0.23 16.94 -0.37
CA GLU A 143 -0.30 17.80 0.69
C GLU A 143 0.79 18.79 1.19
N PRO A 144 0.48 20.10 1.29
CA PRO A 144 1.46 21.14 1.61
C PRO A 144 2.22 20.90 2.91
N LYS A 145 1.53 20.36 3.93
CA LYS A 145 2.11 20.09 5.26
C LYS A 145 3.26 19.08 5.18
N TYR A 146 3.09 18.01 4.42
CA TYR A 146 4.11 16.98 4.27
C TYR A 146 5.22 17.43 3.33
N LEU A 147 4.89 18.18 2.27
CA LEU A 147 5.89 18.75 1.36
C LEU A 147 6.91 19.63 2.10
N ILE A 148 6.46 20.52 2.99
CA ILE A 148 7.35 21.38 3.80
C ILE A 148 8.29 20.55 4.69
N PHE A 149 7.77 19.48 5.30
CA PHE A 149 8.59 18.61 6.15
C PHE A 149 9.67 17.89 5.33
N PHE A 150 9.31 17.33 4.17
CA PHE A 150 10.25 16.63 3.31
C PHE A 150 11.26 17.59 2.67
N ASP A 151 10.85 18.79 2.26
CA ASP A 151 11.75 19.83 1.76
C ASP A 151 12.78 20.25 2.82
N TRP A 152 12.34 20.43 4.08
CA TRP A 152 13.23 20.68 5.20
C TRP A 152 14.20 19.50 5.43
N PHE A 153 13.70 18.27 5.48
CA PHE A 153 14.51 17.07 5.71
C PHE A 153 15.57 16.84 4.62
N TYR A 154 15.20 17.04 3.35
CA TYR A 154 16.10 16.93 2.20
C TYR A 154 16.92 18.19 1.95
N SER A 155 16.77 19.24 2.76
CA SER A 155 17.56 20.46 2.59
C SER A 155 19.06 20.15 2.68
N PRO A 156 19.91 20.82 1.89
CA PRO A 156 21.36 20.59 1.91
C PRO A 156 21.99 20.76 3.30
N ARG A 157 21.39 21.61 4.15
CA ARG A 157 21.86 21.88 5.51
C ARG A 157 21.63 20.67 6.43
N ILE A 158 20.46 20.05 6.34
CA ILE A 158 20.07 18.95 7.23
C ILE A 158 20.66 17.64 6.77
N SER A 159 20.60 17.36 5.46
CA SER A 159 21.28 16.19 4.88
C SER A 159 22.79 16.23 5.15
N GLY A 160 23.44 17.39 5.02
CA GLY A 160 24.85 17.58 5.36
C GLY A 160 25.14 17.33 6.85
N ALA A 161 24.34 17.90 7.75
CA ALA A 161 24.48 17.66 9.19
C ALA A 161 24.27 16.18 9.56
N PHE A 162 23.30 15.51 8.93
CA PHE A 162 23.05 14.09 9.11
C PHE A 162 24.27 13.23 8.72
N TRP A 163 24.88 13.51 7.56
CA TRP A 163 26.10 12.82 7.13
C TRP A 163 27.27 13.04 8.08
N LEU A 164 27.43 14.24 8.64
CA LEU A 164 28.45 14.52 9.64
C LEU A 164 28.23 13.69 10.91
N ILE A 165 26.99 13.60 11.40
CA ILE A 165 26.64 12.79 12.58
C ILE A 165 26.94 11.31 12.31
N VAL A 166 26.53 10.77 11.16
CA VAL A 166 26.81 9.38 10.79
C VAL A 166 28.32 9.13 10.74
N SER A 167 29.09 10.03 10.12
CA SER A 167 30.55 9.90 10.05
C SER A 167 31.22 9.94 11.44
N ALA A 168 30.73 10.79 12.35
CA ALA A 168 31.25 10.88 13.71
C ALA A 168 30.96 9.60 14.52
N ILE A 169 29.75 9.04 14.38
CA ILE A 169 29.36 7.77 15.00
C ILE A 169 30.23 6.63 14.48
N VAL A 170 30.40 6.52 13.16
CA VAL A 170 31.23 5.48 12.54
C VAL A 170 32.68 5.59 12.99
N THR A 171 33.25 6.79 12.98
CA THR A 171 34.64 7.02 13.39
C THR A 171 34.83 6.71 14.88
N GLY A 172 33.89 7.13 15.74
CA GLY A 172 33.91 6.80 17.17
C GLY A 172 33.81 5.30 17.42
N TRP A 173 32.95 4.59 16.68
CA TRP A 173 32.80 3.14 16.79
C TRP A 173 34.08 2.40 16.37
N VAL A 174 34.72 2.83 15.28
CA VAL A 174 36.00 2.25 14.83
C VAL A 174 37.11 2.48 15.86
N LEU A 175 37.18 3.67 16.47
CA LEU A 175 38.15 3.99 17.52
C LEU A 175 37.98 3.12 18.78
N VAL A 176 36.74 2.86 19.20
CA VAL A 176 36.46 1.98 20.35
C VAL A 176 36.84 0.54 20.05
N LYS A 177 36.60 0.07 18.82
CA LYS A 177 36.86 -1.32 18.41
C LYS A 177 38.34 -1.61 18.11
N SER A 178 39.16 -0.57 17.92
CA SER A 178 40.59 -0.68 17.64
C SER A 178 41.46 -0.71 18.90
N LYS A 179 40.88 -0.58 20.09
CA LYS A 179 41.54 -0.88 21.37
C LYS A 179 41.12 -2.26 21.86
#